data_AF-X8AGZ0-F1
#
_entry.id   AF-X8AGZ0-F1
#
_cell.length_a   1.000
_cell.length_b   1.000
_cell.length_c   1.000
_cell.angle_alpha   90.00
_cell.angle_beta   90.00
_cell.angle_gamma   90.00
#
_symmetry.space_group_name_H-M   'P 1'
#
loop_
_entity.id
_entity.type
_entity.pdbx_description
1 polymer ?
#
loop_
_entity_poly.entity_id
_entity_poly.type
_entity_poly.pdbx_seq_one_letter_code
_entity_poly.pdbx_strand_id
1 'polypeptide(L)' 'MEVNLLMGGRGEQPGLSQVQDDPPTRLLRAVGNARRTLRAGFTTVRNLGLFVKTGGYLLDVALSKAIDAGWIDGPG' A
#
# COMPACT_ATOMS: atom_id res chain seq x y z
N MET A 1 -1.02 -13.04 -7.44
CA MET A 1 -0.62 -13.02 -6.02
C MET A 1 -1.56 -12.08 -5.28
N GLU A 2 -2.04 -12.45 -4.09
CA GLU A 2 -2.86 -11.56 -3.25
C GLU A 2 -2.01 -10.99 -2.11
N VAL A 3 -2.02 -9.67 -1.95
CA VAL A 3 -1.25 -8.97 -0.91
C VAL A 3 -2.03 -7.76 -0.40
N ASN A 4 -1.60 -7.16 0.70
CA ASN A 4 -2.03 -5.84 1.10
C ASN A 4 -0.83 -4.90 1.15
N LEU A 5 -0.80 -3.91 0.27
CA LEU A 5 0.32 -2.96 0.20
C LEU A 5 0.26 -1.88 1.30
N LEU A 6 -0.89 -1.69 1.95
CA LEU A 6 -1.13 -0.67 2.98
C LEU A 6 -1.00 -1.21 4.41
N MET A 7 -0.68 -2.48 4.54
CA MET A 7 -0.39 -3.14 5.80
C MET A 7 1.05 -3.64 5.77
N GLY A 8 1.70 -3.73 6.92
CA GLY A 8 3.12 -4.07 6.94
C GLY A 8 4.00 -2.89 6.58
N GLY A 9 5.29 -3.04 6.87
CA GLY A 9 6.33 -2.16 6.36
C GLY A 9 7.15 -1.50 7.45
N ARG A 10 8.15 -0.73 7.03
CA ARG A 10 9.20 -0.24 7.91
C ARG A 10 8.66 0.71 8.98
N GLY A 11 8.74 0.33 10.25
CA GLY A 11 8.24 1.14 11.37
C GLY A 11 6.72 1.07 11.58
N GLU A 12 6.07 -0.01 11.12
CA GLU A 12 4.66 -0.26 11.45
C GLU A 12 4.63 -0.96 12.81
N GLN A 13 3.73 -0.54 13.69
CA GLN A 13 3.44 -1.23 14.94
C GLN A 13 2.12 -2.00 14.77
N PRO A 14 2.17 -3.34 14.66
CA PRO A 14 0.96 -4.15 14.49
C PRO A 14 -0.06 -3.88 15.61
N GLY A 15 -1.33 -3.74 15.25
CA GLY A 15 -2.43 -3.44 16.19
C GLY A 15 -2.67 -1.95 16.46
N LEU A 16 -1.61 -1.15 16.68
CA LEU A 16 -1.74 0.30 16.92
C LEU A 16 -1.90 1.10 15.62
N SER A 17 -1.14 0.74 14.59
CA SER A 17 -1.17 1.42 13.28
C SER A 17 -2.58 1.46 12.68
N GLN A 18 -3.41 0.45 12.92
CA GLN A 18 -4.78 0.36 12.39
C GLN A 18 -5.71 1.48 12.89
N VAL A 19 -5.35 2.10 14.02
CA VAL A 19 -6.14 3.14 14.68
C VAL A 19 -5.43 4.50 14.64
N GLN A 20 -4.08 4.50 14.70
CA GLN A 20 -3.29 5.71 14.90
C GLN A 20 -2.72 6.30 13.61
N ASP A 21 -2.39 5.47 12.62
CA ASP A 21 -1.72 5.97 11.42
C ASP A 21 -2.69 6.74 10.55
N ASP A 22 -2.32 7.98 10.21
CA ASP A 22 -3.06 8.79 9.26
C ASP A 22 -2.98 8.20 7.83
N PRO A 23 -3.98 8.47 6.97
CA PRO A 23 -4.00 7.95 5.60
C PRO A 23 -2.74 8.29 4.76
N PRO A 24 -2.20 9.53 4.80
CA PRO A 24 -0.94 9.86 4.12
C PRO A 24 0.26 9.00 4.56
N THR A 25 0.47 8.83 5.87
CA THR A 25 1.57 8.02 6.39
C THR A 25 1.50 6.56 5.90
N ARG A 26 0.30 5.99 5.85
CA ARG A 26 0.05 4.65 5.29
C ARG A 26 0.38 4.57 3.81
N LEU A 27 -0.02 5.58 3.04
CA LEU A 27 0.25 5.61 1.61
C LEU A 27 1.77 5.67 1.33
N LEU A 28 2.52 6.50 2.07
CA LEU A 28 3.97 6.58 1.98
C LEU A 28 4.65 5.23 2.29
N ARG A 29 4.16 4.51 3.30
CA ARG A 29 4.60 3.15 3.62
C ARG A 29 4.30 2.17 2.49
N ALA A 30 3.13 2.30 1.87
CA ALA A 30 2.69 1.45 0.76
C ALA A 30 3.52 1.62 -0.51
N VAL A 31 4.00 2.85 -0.79
CA VAL A 31 5.01 3.08 -1.86
C VAL A 31 6.24 2.19 -1.64
N GLY A 32 6.74 2.13 -0.40
CA GLY A 32 7.87 1.29 -0.04
C GLY A 32 7.55 -0.21 -0.12
N ASN A 33 6.31 -0.62 0.15
CA ASN A 33 5.87 -2.01 -0.02
C ASN A 33 5.79 -2.38 -1.51
N ALA A 34 5.15 -1.55 -2.35
CA ALA A 34 5.01 -1.77 -3.79
C ALA A 34 6.36 -2.01 -4.47
N ARG A 35 7.35 -1.15 -4.18
CA ARG A 35 8.73 -1.31 -4.69
C ARG A 35 9.39 -2.62 -4.27
N ARG A 36 9.19 -3.04 -3.00
CA ARG A 36 9.75 -4.30 -2.50
C ARG A 36 9.08 -5.49 -3.15
N THR A 37 7.77 -5.45 -3.34
CA THR A 37 6.99 -6.49 -4.03
C THR A 37 7.45 -6.66 -5.47
N LEU A 38 7.64 -5.55 -6.21
CA LEU A 38 8.16 -5.59 -7.57
C LEU A 38 9.58 -6.18 -7.62
N ARG A 39 10.47 -5.75 -6.71
CA ARG A 39 11.84 -6.27 -6.61
C ARG A 39 11.91 -7.75 -6.21
N ALA A 40 10.86 -8.26 -5.57
CA ALA A 40 10.72 -9.68 -5.26
C ALA A 40 10.20 -10.51 -6.45
N GLY A 41 9.99 -9.90 -7.63
CA GLY A 41 9.57 -10.57 -8.86
C GLY A 41 8.05 -10.65 -9.06
N PHE A 42 7.25 -10.05 -8.17
CA PHE A 42 5.81 -9.98 -8.36
C PHE A 42 5.46 -8.77 -9.22
N THR A 43 5.02 -9.03 -10.45
CA THR A 43 4.70 -7.99 -11.45
C THR A 43 3.22 -7.62 -11.49
N THR A 44 2.35 -8.51 -11.02
CA THR A 44 0.90 -8.26 -10.90
C THR A 44 0.40 -8.76 -9.55
N VAL A 45 -0.31 -7.89 -8.82
CA VAL A 45 -0.86 -8.22 -7.51
C VAL A 45 -2.29 -7.74 -7.33
N ARG A 46 -3.08 -8.53 -6.61
CA ARG A 46 -4.42 -8.13 -6.19
C ARG A 46 -4.36 -7.57 -4.78
N ASN A 47 -4.69 -6.30 -4.60
CA ASN A 47 -4.77 -5.69 -3.28
C ASN A 47 -6.06 -6.16 -2.57
N LEU A 48 -5.92 -6.72 -1.38
CA LEU A 48 -7.05 -7.28 -0.60
C LEU A 48 -7.93 -6.22 0.10
N GLY A 49 -7.62 -4.93 -0.12
CA GLY A 49 -8.47 -3.82 0.29
C GLY A 49 -8.04 -3.13 1.58
N LEU A 50 -8.81 -2.11 1.95
CA LEU A 50 -8.54 -1.26 3.11
C LEU A 50 -9.12 -1.90 4.38
N PHE A 51 -8.26 -2.54 5.18
CA PHE A 51 -8.66 -3.04 6.51
C PHE A 51 -8.66 -1.94 7.60
N VAL A 52 -8.63 -0.67 7.18
CA VAL A 52 -8.45 0.50 8.04
C VAL A 52 -9.35 1.66 7.69
N LYS A 53 -9.67 2.45 8.71
CA LYS A 53 -10.44 3.70 8.56
C LYS A 53 -9.60 4.74 7.84
N THR A 54 -9.84 4.89 6.55
CA THR A 54 -9.24 5.94 5.72
C THR A 54 -10.16 7.16 5.57
N GLY A 55 -11.26 7.25 6.33
CA GLY A 55 -12.20 8.38 6.22
C GLY A 55 -12.86 8.51 4.85
N GLY A 56 -12.95 7.42 4.07
CA GLY A 56 -13.52 7.42 2.72
C GLY A 56 -12.50 7.52 1.59
N TYR A 57 -11.21 7.70 1.89
CA TYR A 57 -10.17 7.70 0.86
C TYR A 57 -9.87 6.29 0.37
N LEU A 58 -9.88 6.10 -0.95
CA LEU A 58 -9.49 4.86 -1.62
C LEU A 58 -7.98 4.85 -1.87
N LEU A 59 -7.19 4.62 -0.82
CA LEU A 59 -5.72 4.72 -0.88
C LEU A 59 -5.09 3.67 -1.80
N ASP A 60 -5.69 2.48 -1.86
CA ASP A 60 -5.29 1.39 -2.75
C ASP A 60 -5.51 1.76 -4.23
N VAL A 61 -6.65 2.37 -4.53
CA VAL A 61 -6.95 2.90 -5.88
C VAL A 61 -6.01 4.07 -6.23
N ALA A 62 -5.74 4.97 -5.29
CA ALA A 62 -4.81 6.08 -5.51
C ALA A 62 -3.39 5.58 -5.80
N LEU A 63 -2.93 4.55 -5.07
CA LEU A 63 -1.64 3.91 -5.30
C LEU A 63 -1.59 3.21 -6.67
N SER A 64 -2.62 2.44 -7.03
CA SER A 64 -2.71 1.78 -8.35
C SER A 64 -2.64 2.80 -9.49
N LYS A 65 -3.41 3.89 -9.42
CA LYS A 65 -3.36 4.97 -10.42
C LYS A 65 -1.98 5.62 -10.53
N ALA A 66 -1.27 5.78 -9.40
CA ALA A 66 0.07 6.34 -9.40
C ALA A 66 1.11 5.38 -9.99
N ILE A 67 0.93 4.07 -9.84
CA ILE A 67 1.75 3.05 -10.50
C ILE A 67 1.48 3.05 -12.00
N ASP A 68 0.22 3.05 -12.41
CA ASP A 68 -0.19 3.09 -13.82
C ASP A 68 0.32 4.35 -14.54
N ALA A 69 0.36 5.48 -13.84
CA ALA A 69 0.90 6.74 -14.33
C ALA A 69 2.45 6.80 -14.33
N GLY A 70 3.13 5.77 -13.83
CA GLY A 70 4.58 5.72 -13.73
C GLY A 70 5.20 6.63 -12.68
N TRP A 71 4.41 7.15 -11.72
CA TRP A 71 4.93 7.98 -10.63
C TRP A 71 5.65 7.16 -9.57
N ILE A 72 5.25 5.90 -9.42
CA ILE A 72 5.76 4.96 -8.42
C ILE A 72 6.04 3.62 -9.09
N ASP A 73 7.25 3.10 -8.92
CA ASP A 73 7.54 1.72 -9.29
C ASP A 73 6.77 0.74 -8.38
N GLY A 74 5.98 -0.13 -8.99
CA GLY A 74 5.21 -1.15 -8.29
C GLY A 74 4.61 -2.19 -9.24
N PRO A 75 4.02 -3.26 -8.68
CA PRO A 75 3.22 -4.20 -9.46
C PRO A 75 1.92 -3.54 -9.96
N GLY A 76 1.48 -3.93 -11.15
CA GLY A 76 0.17 -3.59 -11.70
C GLY A 76 -0.96 -4.43 -11.14
#